data_AF-I1SSG7-F1
#
_entry.id   AF-I1SSG7-F1
#
_cell.length_a   1.000
_cell.length_b   1.000
_cell.length_c   1.000
_cell.angle_alpha   90.00
_cell.angle_beta   90.00
_cell.angle_gamma   90.00
#
_symmetry.space_group_name_H-M   'P 1'
#
loop_
_entity.id
_entity.type
_entity.pdbx_description
1 polymer ?
#
loop_
_entity_poly.entity_id
_entity_poly.type
_entity_poly.pdbx_seq_one_letter_code
_entity_poly.pdbx_strand_id
1 'polypeptide(L)'
;MLNVRALFGIGFLVTSRVAASLSQAGTCSLSAAADHHKDCFSSRAASTMAHKIKYLGQEEAQHIDEELFSEYGFSVDQLMELAGLSCATAVTRAYPVASLTKARPTLLVVCGPGNNGGDGLVCARHLKPFG
;
A
#
# COMPACT_ATOMS: atom_id res chain seq x y z
N MET A 1 23.74 -38.25 -9.92
CA MET A 1 22.44 -38.24 -9.23
C MET A 1 22.57 -37.33 -8.02
N LEU A 2 22.29 -36.02 -8.19
CA LEU A 2 22.33 -35.04 -7.11
C LEU A 2 20.94 -34.96 -6.46
N ASN A 3 20.93 -35.05 -5.13
CA ASN A 3 19.75 -35.20 -4.28
C ASN A 3 18.80 -33.99 -4.33
N VAL A 4 17.53 -34.23 -4.65
CA VAL A 4 16.41 -33.25 -4.72
C VAL A 4 15.87 -32.90 -3.32
N ARG A 5 16.73 -32.79 -2.31
CA ARG A 5 16.29 -32.54 -0.91
C ARG A 5 16.90 -31.32 -0.24
N ALA A 6 17.62 -30.48 -0.98
CA ALA A 6 18.20 -29.24 -0.45
C ALA A 6 17.47 -27.95 -0.87
N LEU A 7 16.38 -28.02 -1.66
CA LEU A 7 15.69 -26.82 -2.19
C LEU A 7 14.47 -26.33 -1.39
N PHE A 8 14.04 -27.06 -0.36
CA PHE A 8 12.87 -26.69 0.47
C PHE A 8 13.25 -26.09 1.84
N GLY A 9 14.50 -25.65 2.01
CA GLY A 9 15.09 -25.38 3.33
C GLY A 9 15.29 -23.90 3.70
N ILE A 10 14.75 -22.92 2.97
CA ILE A 10 14.89 -21.51 3.33
C ILE A 10 13.58 -20.77 3.06
N GLY A 11 12.83 -20.46 4.14
CA GLY A 11 12.11 -19.19 4.20
C GLY A 11 10.60 -19.18 4.42
N PHE A 12 9.95 -20.26 4.90
CA PHE A 12 8.61 -20.13 5.49
C PHE A 12 8.76 -19.69 6.96
N LEU A 13 9.02 -18.40 7.20
CA LEU A 13 9.11 -17.83 8.55
C LEU A 13 8.98 -16.30 8.53
N VAL A 14 7.73 -15.82 8.54
CA VAL A 14 7.42 -14.50 9.10
C VAL A 14 6.24 -14.68 10.06
N THR A 15 6.56 -15.04 11.30
CA THR A 15 5.69 -14.75 12.44
C THR A 15 6.20 -13.45 13.05
N SER A 16 5.51 -12.34 12.84
CA SER A 16 5.78 -11.11 13.59
C SER A 16 4.77 -11.02 14.72
N ARG A 17 5.15 -11.55 15.89
CA ARG A 17 4.60 -11.14 17.17
C ARG A 17 4.93 -9.66 17.34
N VAL A 18 3.95 -8.78 17.15
CA VAL A 18 4.09 -7.37 17.51
C VAL A 18 3.90 -7.26 19.02
N ALA A 19 4.99 -6.96 19.71
CA ALA A 19 4.97 -6.55 21.11
C ALA A 19 4.27 -5.19 21.23
N ALA A 20 3.38 -5.08 22.21
CA ALA A 20 2.68 -3.85 22.54
C ALA A 20 3.67 -2.73 22.90
N SER A 21 3.50 -1.57 22.24
CA SER A 21 4.09 -0.30 22.64
C SER A 21 2.97 0.73 22.70
N LEU A 22 2.67 1.19 23.91
CA LEU A 22 1.82 2.34 24.20
C LEU A 22 2.42 3.58 23.51
N SER A 23 1.63 4.29 22.71
CA SER A 23 1.92 5.69 22.36
C SER A 23 0.71 6.55 22.71
N GLN A 24 0.94 7.48 23.64
CA GLN A 24 0.01 8.50 24.13
C GLN A 24 -0.75 9.20 23.00
N ALA A 25 -2.05 9.40 23.22
CA ALA A 25 -2.87 10.34 22.48
C ALA A 25 -2.43 11.78 22.81
N GLY A 26 -1.70 12.42 21.89
CA GLY A 26 -1.48 13.86 21.90
C GLY A 26 -2.59 14.57 21.13
N THR A 27 -3.44 15.30 21.82
CA THR A 27 -4.40 16.23 21.20
C THR A 27 -3.66 17.46 20.67
N CYS A 28 -3.68 17.68 19.36
CA CYS A 28 -3.21 18.92 18.75
C CYS A 28 -4.42 19.82 18.41
N SER A 29 -4.48 20.98 19.05
CA SER A 29 -5.47 22.03 18.85
C SER A 29 -5.18 22.79 17.54
N LEU A 30 -6.06 22.63 16.54
CA LEU A 30 -6.07 23.49 15.36
C LEU A 30 -6.67 24.85 15.71
N SER A 31 -5.86 25.92 15.64
CA SER A 31 -6.34 27.29 15.48
C SER A 31 -6.40 27.59 13.98
N ALA A 32 -7.60 27.85 13.46
CA ALA A 32 -7.83 28.27 12.08
C ALA A 32 -7.97 29.80 12.03
N ALA A 33 -7.07 30.46 11.31
CA ALA A 33 -7.23 31.83 10.83
C ALA A 33 -7.36 31.77 9.30
N ALA A 34 -8.38 32.45 8.78
CA ALA A 34 -8.79 32.51 7.38
C ALA A 34 -7.81 33.36 6.53
N ASP A 35 -7.58 33.02 5.25
CA ASP A 35 -8.40 33.52 4.13
C ASP A 35 -7.89 33.12 2.72
N HIS A 36 -8.87 32.82 1.86
CA HIS A 36 -8.98 32.96 0.40
C HIS A 36 -7.84 32.58 -0.59
N HIS A 37 -8.05 31.46 -1.31
CA HIS A 37 -8.05 31.45 -2.79
C HIS A 37 -8.97 30.34 -3.34
N LYS A 38 -9.88 30.71 -4.24
CA LYS A 38 -10.86 29.83 -4.90
C LYS A 38 -10.15 29.01 -5.98
N ASP A 39 -10.19 27.69 -5.86
CA ASP A 39 -10.19 26.80 -7.03
C ASP A 39 -11.30 25.76 -6.88
N CYS A 40 -12.21 25.80 -7.86
CA CYS A 40 -13.40 24.97 -7.96
C CYS A 40 -13.00 23.55 -8.37
N PHE A 41 -12.57 22.72 -7.42
CA PHE A 41 -12.66 21.28 -7.58
C PHE A 41 -14.03 20.84 -7.08
N SER A 42 -14.89 20.46 -8.03
CA SER A 42 -16.14 19.76 -7.75
C SER A 42 -15.85 18.62 -6.78
N SER A 43 -16.23 18.81 -5.52
CA SER A 43 -16.14 17.81 -4.49
C SER A 43 -17.10 16.69 -4.88
N ARG A 44 -16.61 15.70 -5.64
CA ARG A 44 -17.26 14.39 -5.66
C ARG A 44 -17.35 13.99 -4.21
N ALA A 45 -18.57 14.01 -3.67
CA ALA A 45 -18.84 13.56 -2.32
C ALA A 45 -18.15 12.21 -2.16
N ALA A 46 -17.13 12.15 -1.31
CA ALA A 46 -16.55 10.89 -0.91
C ALA A 46 -17.71 10.11 -0.30
N SER A 47 -18.14 9.05 -0.98
CA SER A 47 -19.20 8.17 -0.49
C SER A 47 -18.76 7.68 0.89
N THR A 48 -19.40 8.18 1.94
CA THR A 48 -19.14 7.82 3.32
C THR A 48 -19.73 6.45 3.61
N MET A 49 -19.25 5.42 2.92
CA MET A 49 -19.47 4.04 3.36
C MET A 49 -18.48 3.75 4.49
N ALA A 50 -18.65 4.46 5.62
CA ALA A 50 -17.97 4.16 6.88
C ALA A 50 -18.57 2.90 7.49
N HIS A 51 -18.55 1.80 6.74
CA HIS A 51 -18.80 0.47 7.25
C HIS A 51 -17.54 0.01 7.99
N LYS A 52 -17.74 -0.70 9.11
CA LYS A 52 -16.66 -1.37 9.83
C LYS A 52 -15.91 -2.30 8.87
N ILE A 53 -14.64 -2.00 8.59
CA ILE A 53 -13.80 -2.85 7.75
C ILE A 53 -13.47 -4.15 8.50
N LYS A 54 -13.64 -5.29 7.82
CA LYS A 54 -13.25 -6.61 8.32
C LYS A 54 -11.75 -6.80 8.11
N TYR A 55 -11.04 -7.25 9.15
CA TYR A 55 -9.66 -7.70 9.06
C TYR A 55 -9.64 -9.19 8.70
N LEU A 56 -8.80 -9.57 7.75
CA LEU A 56 -8.77 -10.91 7.18
C LEU A 56 -7.63 -11.74 7.81
N GLY A 57 -7.91 -13.02 8.05
CA GLY A 57 -6.87 -14.01 8.33
C GLY A 57 -6.16 -14.47 7.05
N GLN A 58 -5.06 -15.20 7.19
CA GLN A 58 -4.28 -15.67 6.04
C GLN A 58 -5.09 -16.57 5.10
N GLU A 59 -5.77 -17.59 5.64
CA GLU A 59 -6.56 -18.53 4.85
C GLU A 59 -7.69 -17.82 4.09
N GLU A 60 -8.33 -16.85 4.74
CA GLU A 60 -9.40 -16.07 4.12
C GLU A 60 -8.88 -15.17 2.98
N ALA A 61 -7.73 -14.51 3.19
CA ALA A 61 -7.11 -13.69 2.15
C ALA A 61 -6.69 -14.54 0.94
N GLN A 62 -6.14 -15.73 1.16
CA GLN A 62 -5.77 -16.67 0.09
C GLN A 62 -7.00 -17.13 -0.70
N HIS A 63 -8.09 -17.47 -0.01
CA HIS A 63 -9.34 -17.87 -0.67
C HIS A 63 -9.92 -16.73 -1.53
N ILE A 64 -9.86 -15.49 -1.06
CA ILE A 64 -10.30 -14.33 -1.84
C ILE A 64 -9.44 -14.16 -3.09
N ASP A 65 -8.11 -14.28 -2.98
CA ASP A 65 -7.22 -14.21 -4.14
C ASP A 65 -7.53 -15.32 -5.16
N GLU A 66 -7.77 -16.55 -4.69
CA GLU A 66 -8.17 -17.68 -5.55
C GLU A 66 -9.50 -17.39 -6.28
N GLU A 67 -10.50 -16.86 -5.58
CA GLU A 67 -11.81 -16.48 -6.14
C GLU A 67 -11.64 -15.38 -7.21
N LEU A 68 -10.81 -14.37 -6.96
CA LEU A 68 -10.53 -13.27 -7.89
C LEU A 68 -9.90 -13.75 -9.20
N PHE A 69 -8.99 -14.72 -9.14
CA PHE A 69 -8.34 -15.27 -10.33
C PHE A 69 -9.18 -16.33 -11.05
N SER A 70 -10.09 -17.02 -10.35
CA SER A 70 -10.90 -18.11 -10.91
C SER A 70 -12.30 -17.66 -11.31
N GLU A 71 -13.17 -17.38 -10.34
CA GLU A 71 -14.58 -17.05 -10.56
C GLU A 71 -14.74 -15.69 -11.25
N TYR A 72 -14.01 -14.67 -10.80
CA TYR A 72 -14.05 -13.34 -11.40
C TYR A 72 -13.11 -13.18 -12.60
N GLY A 73 -12.16 -14.10 -12.78
CA GLY A 73 -11.30 -14.17 -13.96
C GLY A 73 -10.36 -12.96 -14.14
N PHE A 74 -10.00 -12.25 -13.07
CA PHE A 74 -8.99 -11.20 -13.17
C PHE A 74 -7.63 -11.80 -13.49
N SER A 75 -6.83 -11.08 -14.29
CA SER A 75 -5.42 -11.43 -14.47
C SER A 75 -4.56 -10.87 -13.34
N VAL A 76 -3.43 -11.54 -13.08
CA VAL A 76 -2.41 -11.05 -12.14
C VAL A 76 -1.95 -9.65 -12.51
N ASP A 77 -1.69 -9.38 -13.80
CA ASP A 77 -1.21 -8.09 -14.29
C ASP A 77 -2.20 -6.95 -13.96
N GLN A 78 -3.50 -7.20 -14.10
CA GLN A 78 -4.53 -6.20 -13.79
C GLN A 78 -4.57 -5.87 -12.30
N LEU A 79 -4.63 -6.88 -11.43
CA LEU A 79 -4.70 -6.65 -9.99
C LEU A 79 -3.41 -6.05 -9.44
N MET A 80 -2.25 -6.49 -9.95
CA MET A 80 -0.95 -5.93 -9.59
C MET A 80 -0.80 -4.47 -10.06
N GLU A 81 -1.29 -4.12 -11.26
CA GLU A 81 -1.29 -2.74 -11.74
C GLU A 81 -2.09 -1.82 -10.80
N LEU A 82 -3.28 -2.27 -10.40
CA LEU A 82 -4.15 -1.54 -9.48
C LEU A 82 -3.57 -1.44 -8.07
N ALA A 83 -2.98 -2.53 -7.57
CA ALA A 83 -2.35 -2.58 -6.25
C ALA A 83 -1.16 -1.61 -6.18
N GLY A 84 -0.23 -1.66 -7.14
CA GLY A 84 0.92 -0.77 -7.16
C GLY A 84 0.54 0.71 -7.35
N LEU A 85 -0.47 1.01 -8.19
CA LEU A 85 -1.02 2.37 -8.30
C LEU A 85 -1.63 2.86 -6.97
N SER A 86 -2.34 1.98 -6.26
CA SER A 86 -2.90 2.28 -4.93
C SER A 86 -1.78 2.58 -3.93
N CYS A 87 -0.71 1.78 -3.92
CA CYS A 87 0.47 2.05 -3.09
C CYS A 87 1.12 3.40 -3.42
N ALA A 88 1.34 3.73 -4.70
CA ALA A 88 1.92 5.00 -5.11
C ALA A 88 1.04 6.20 -4.70
N THR A 89 -0.27 6.05 -4.83
CA THR A 89 -1.27 7.04 -4.41
C THR A 89 -1.23 7.26 -2.90
N ALA A 90 -1.17 6.18 -2.11
CA ALA A 90 -1.10 6.25 -0.66
C ALA A 90 0.19 6.95 -0.20
N VAL A 91 1.34 6.60 -0.79
CA VAL A 91 2.64 7.23 -0.50
C VAL A 91 2.59 8.73 -0.80
N THR A 92 2.09 9.14 -1.96
CA THR A 92 2.05 10.56 -2.35
C THR A 92 1.10 11.38 -1.46
N ARG A 93 0.02 10.76 -0.96
CA ARG A 93 -0.90 11.39 -0.01
C ARG A 93 -0.30 11.52 1.39
N ALA A 94 0.39 10.50 1.86
CA ALA A 94 1.03 10.48 3.18
C ALA A 94 2.28 11.37 3.24
N TYR A 95 3.00 11.47 2.12
CA TYR A 95 4.24 12.24 1.99
C TYR A 95 4.19 13.17 0.76
N PRO A 96 3.38 14.24 0.78
CA PRO A 96 3.32 15.18 -0.34
C PRO A 96 4.70 15.78 -0.63
N VAL A 97 5.07 15.92 -1.89
CA VAL A 97 6.40 16.42 -2.31
C VAL A 97 6.76 17.75 -1.65
N ALA A 98 5.80 18.66 -1.54
CA ALA A 98 5.97 19.97 -0.89
C ALA A 98 6.29 19.88 0.62
N SER A 99 5.98 18.76 1.27
CA SER A 99 6.28 18.53 2.69
C SER A 99 7.70 17.98 2.93
N LEU A 100 8.40 17.59 1.86
CA LEU A 100 9.72 16.97 1.97
C LEU A 100 10.82 18.02 2.09
N THR A 101 11.79 17.77 2.98
CA THR A 101 12.86 18.73 3.30
C THR A 101 13.92 18.86 2.21
N LYS A 102 14.06 17.85 1.35
CA LYS A 102 15.02 17.85 0.24
C LYS A 102 14.39 18.46 -1.00
N ALA A 103 15.08 19.42 -1.61
CA ALA A 103 14.68 20.03 -2.88
C ALA A 103 14.51 19.02 -4.03
N ARG A 104 15.21 17.88 -3.95
CA ARG A 104 15.02 16.72 -4.82
C ARG A 104 14.82 15.48 -3.94
N PRO A 105 13.57 15.11 -3.63
CA PRO A 105 13.32 13.94 -2.81
C PRO A 105 13.76 12.67 -3.54
N THR A 106 14.16 11.69 -2.75
CA THR A 106 14.63 10.39 -3.22
C THR A 106 13.86 9.31 -2.49
N LEU A 107 13.46 8.27 -3.19
CA LEU A 107 12.72 7.14 -2.63
C LEU A 107 13.43 5.83 -3.01
N LEU A 108 13.48 4.89 -2.07
CA LEU A 108 13.99 3.54 -2.27
C LEU A 108 12.81 2.57 -2.21
N VAL A 109 12.63 1.79 -3.27
CA VAL A 109 11.68 0.66 -3.29
C VAL A 109 12.47 -0.63 -3.17
N VAL A 110 12.16 -1.44 -2.16
CA VAL A 110 12.80 -2.74 -1.93
C VAL A 110 11.83 -3.83 -2.36
N CYS A 111 12.13 -4.49 -3.49
CA CYS A 111 11.28 -5.53 -4.07
C CYS A 111 11.78 -6.92 -3.66
N GLY A 112 10.90 -7.73 -3.08
CA GLY A 112 11.15 -9.16 -2.84
C GLY A 112 10.91 -10.03 -4.09
N PRO A 113 11.11 -11.35 -4.02
CA PRO A 113 10.97 -12.25 -5.16
C PRO A 113 9.52 -12.68 -5.48
N GLY A 114 8.53 -12.26 -4.69
CA GLY A 114 7.11 -12.65 -4.87
C GLY A 114 6.23 -11.52 -5.41
N ASN A 115 4.90 -11.72 -5.35
CA ASN A 115 3.91 -10.77 -5.88
C ASN A 115 4.05 -9.35 -5.28
N ASN A 116 4.32 -9.25 -3.97
CA ASN A 116 4.60 -7.95 -3.32
C ASN A 116 5.80 -7.21 -3.93
N GLY A 117 6.78 -7.95 -4.48
CA GLY A 117 7.89 -7.37 -5.22
C GLY A 117 7.41 -6.75 -6.54
N GLY A 118 6.50 -7.43 -7.24
CA GLY A 118 5.82 -6.93 -8.43
C GLY A 118 5.01 -5.66 -8.14
N ASP A 119 4.22 -5.65 -7.06
CA ASP A 119 3.50 -4.45 -6.60
C ASP A 119 4.47 -3.29 -6.35
N GLY A 120 5.63 -3.56 -5.74
CA GLY A 120 6.70 -2.60 -5.54
C GLY A 120 7.22 -2.01 -6.86
N LEU A 121 7.45 -2.85 -7.88
CA LEU A 121 7.92 -2.38 -9.19
C LEU A 121 6.88 -1.52 -9.90
N VAL A 122 5.59 -1.92 -9.85
CA VAL A 122 4.47 -1.12 -10.36
C VAL A 122 4.37 0.21 -9.61
N CYS A 123 4.44 0.17 -8.27
CA CYS A 123 4.43 1.36 -7.41
C CYS A 123 5.57 2.32 -7.77
N ALA A 124 6.79 1.82 -7.94
CA ALA A 124 7.95 2.62 -8.34
C ALA A 124 7.72 3.33 -9.68
N ARG A 125 7.14 2.63 -10.66
CA ARG A 125 6.82 3.19 -11.98
C ARG A 125 5.78 4.31 -11.88
N HIS A 126 4.76 4.18 -11.03
CA HIS A 126 3.74 5.23 -10.81
C HIS A 126 4.26 6.40 -9.98
N LEU A 127 5.14 6.17 -9.02
CA LEU A 127 5.76 7.24 -8.22
C LEU A 127 6.63 8.15 -9.08
N LYS A 128 7.33 7.62 -10.08
CA LYS A 128 8.24 8.39 -10.93
C LYS A 128 7.60 9.61 -11.61
N PRO A 129 6.40 9.53 -12.23
CA PRO A 129 5.71 10.70 -12.78
C PRO A 129 4.93 11.53 -11.74
N PHE A 130 4.71 11.05 -10.51
CA PHE A 130 3.98 11.79 -9.47
C PHE A 130 4.81 12.91 -8.82
N GLY A 131 6.14 12.87 -8.94
CA GLY A 131 7.07 13.88 -8.44
C GLY A 131 8.01 13.36 -7.36
#